data_AF-A0A5R9EJC0-F1
#
_entry.id   AF-A0A5R9EJC0-F1
#
_cell.length_a   1.000
_cell.length_b   1.000
_cell.length_c   1.000
_cell.angle_alpha   90.00
_cell.angle_beta   90.00
_cell.angle_gamma   90.00
#
_symmetry.space_group_name_H-M   'P 1'
#
loop_
_entity.id
_entity.type
_entity.pdbx_description
1 polymer ?
#
loop_
_entity_poly.entity_id
_entity_poly.type
_entity_poly.pdbx_seq_one_letter_code
_entity_poly.pdbx_strand_id
1 'polypeptide(L)' 'MPTQRTYQPQKPVGAAPALLDWSAKSHWLPQPQPCQYCGKPASLVDDHGRPSHKVCKEKAAG' A
#
# COMPACT_ATOMS: atom_id res chain seq x y z
N MET A 1 28.51 31.14 5.25
CA MET A 1 27.64 30.09 5.84
C MET A 1 26.45 29.95 4.90
N PRO A 2 26.30 28.87 4.11
CA PRO A 2 25.19 28.80 3.17
C PRO A 2 23.89 28.51 3.95
N THR A 3 22.93 29.41 3.80
CA THR A 3 21.60 29.36 4.42
C THR A 3 20.81 28.17 3.86
N GLN A 4 20.27 27.37 4.78
CA GLN A 4 19.43 26.22 4.45
C GLN A 4 18.13 26.71 3.83
N ARG A 5 17.97 26.45 2.54
CA ARG A 5 16.73 26.67 1.78
C ARG A 5 15.68 25.69 2.30
N THR A 6 14.69 26.19 3.02
CA THR A 6 13.55 25.40 3.49
C THR A 6 12.76 24.89 2.28
N TYR A 7 12.75 23.57 2.08
CA TYR A 7 11.90 22.93 1.08
C TYR A 7 10.45 22.98 1.57
N GLN A 8 9.60 23.72 0.86
CA GLN A 8 8.15 23.63 1.03
C GLN A 8 7.61 22.76 -0.11
N PRO A 9 7.05 21.57 0.17
CA PRO A 9 6.41 20.75 -0.85
C PRO A 9 5.19 21.50 -1.38
N GLN A 10 5.22 21.87 -2.65
CA GLN A 10 4.08 22.53 -3.29
C GLN A 10 2.98 21.48 -3.51
N LYS A 11 1.81 21.72 -2.93
CA LYS A 11 0.64 20.86 -3.09
C LYS A 11 0.15 20.99 -4.54
N PRO A 12 0.16 19.91 -5.36
CA PRO A 12 -0.22 20.04 -6.76
C PRO A 12 -1.71 20.42 -6.87
N VAL A 13 -1.98 21.56 -7.51
CA VAL A 13 -3.33 22.02 -7.86
C VAL A 13 -3.69 21.39 -9.20
N GLY A 14 -4.31 20.23 -9.11
CA GLY A 14 -4.88 19.47 -10.21
C GLY A 14 -5.52 18.24 -9.59
N ALA A 15 -6.69 17.82 -10.07
CA ALA A 15 -7.27 16.54 -9.70
C ALA A 15 -6.35 15.44 -10.26
N ALA A 16 -5.25 15.18 -9.54
CA ALA A 16 -4.36 14.09 -9.82
C ALA A 16 -5.21 12.81 -9.80
N PRO A 17 -4.97 11.84 -10.71
CA PRO A 17 -5.51 10.50 -10.51
C PRO A 17 -5.14 10.11 -9.08
N ALA A 18 -6.09 9.57 -8.31
CA ALA A 18 -5.88 9.22 -6.91
C ALA A 18 -4.59 8.42 -6.80
N LEU A 19 -3.50 9.11 -6.42
CA LEU A 19 -2.20 8.50 -6.34
C LEU A 19 -2.32 7.48 -5.24
N LEU A 20 -2.02 6.22 -5.56
CA LEU A 20 -2.06 5.15 -4.58
C LEU A 20 -1.13 5.52 -3.43
N ASP A 21 -1.70 5.79 -2.27
CA ASP A 21 -0.95 6.15 -1.07
C ASP A 21 -0.37 4.88 -0.43
N TRP A 22 0.86 4.55 -0.82
CA TRP A 22 1.61 3.42 -0.26
C TRP A 22 1.82 3.50 1.26
N SER A 23 1.69 4.70 1.85
CA SER A 23 1.82 4.90 3.30
C SER A 23 0.50 4.66 4.06
N ALA A 24 -0.62 4.53 3.35
CA ALA A 24 -1.91 4.32 3.96
C ALA A 24 -1.94 2.96 4.68
N LYS A 25 -2.23 3.00 5.99
CA LYS A 25 -2.33 1.81 6.84
C LYS A 25 -3.39 0.83 6.37
N SER A 26 -4.35 1.26 5.56
CA SER A 26 -5.38 0.40 4.96
C SER A 26 -4.81 -0.71 4.07
N HIS A 27 -3.59 -0.58 3.55
CA HIS A 27 -2.94 -1.60 2.74
C HIS A 27 -2.26 -2.71 3.57
N TRP A 28 -2.15 -2.50 4.89
CA TRP A 28 -1.39 -3.35 5.78
C TRP A 28 -2.24 -3.77 6.99
N LEU A 29 -2.26 -5.06 7.28
CA LEU A 29 -2.85 -5.55 8.53
C LEU A 29 -1.88 -5.29 9.68
N PRO A 30 -2.37 -4.77 10.82
CA PRO A 30 -1.54 -4.55 12.01
C PRO A 30 -1.00 -5.86 12.58
N GLN A 31 -1.71 -6.97 12.36
CA GLN A 31 -1.29 -8.32 12.72
C GLN A 31 -1.43 -9.24 11.50
N PRO A 32 -0.45 -10.13 11.22
CA PRO A 32 -0.56 -11.07 10.12
C PRO A 32 -1.79 -11.97 10.28
N GLN A 33 -2.58 -12.08 9.22
CA GLN A 33 -3.77 -12.95 9.14
C GLN A 33 -3.55 -14.05 8.10
N PRO A 34 -4.25 -15.20 8.19
CA PRO A 34 -4.08 -16.29 7.22
C PRO A 34 -4.45 -15.83 5.79
N CYS A 35 -3.52 -16.03 4.85
CA CYS A 35 -3.70 -15.73 3.43
C CYS A 35 -4.85 -16.56 2.85
N GLN A 36 -5.77 -15.91 2.12
CA GLN A 36 -6.93 -16.59 1.52
C GLN A 36 -6.57 -17.71 0.52
N TYR A 37 -5.36 -17.69 -0.05
CA TYR A 37 -4.93 -18.66 -1.06
C TYR A 37 -4.10 -19.82 -0.51
N CYS A 38 -3.25 -19.58 0.50
CA CYS A 38 -2.27 -20.56 0.97
C CYS A 38 -2.32 -20.83 2.48
N GLY A 39 -3.15 -20.11 3.23
CA GLY A 39 -3.31 -20.25 4.69
C GLY A 39 -2.16 -19.73 5.54
N LYS A 40 -1.01 -19.38 4.94
CA LYS A 40 0.16 -18.83 5.66
C LYS A 40 -0.10 -17.37 6.07
N PRO A 41 0.51 -16.89 7.17
CA PRO A 41 0.33 -15.51 7.63
C PRO A 41 0.74 -14.49 6.55
N ALA A 42 -0.15 -13.52 6.31
CA ALA A 42 0.00 -12.41 5.37
C ALA A 42 -0.37 -11.09 6.06
N SER A 43 0.45 -10.06 5.85
CA SER A 43 0.20 -8.70 6.35
C SER A 43 -0.37 -7.77 5.29
N LEU A 44 -0.45 -8.20 4.03
CA LEU A 44 -0.97 -7.41 2.91
C LEU A 44 -2.44 -7.77 2.67
N VAL A 45 -3.26 -6.77 2.33
CA VAL A 45 -4.63 -6.96 1.85
C VAL A 45 -4.73 -6.74 0.35
N ASP A 46 -5.62 -7.47 -0.31
CA ASP A 46 -6.01 -7.17 -1.69
C ASP A 46 -7.01 -6.02 -1.77
N ASP A 47 -7.41 -5.66 -2.99
CA ASP A 47 -8.40 -4.61 -3.26
C ASP A 47 -9.78 -4.86 -2.64
N HIS A 48 -10.08 -6.10 -2.23
CA HIS A 48 -11.31 -6.46 -1.53
C HIS A 48 -11.12 -6.51 0.00
N GLY A 49 -9.98 -6.07 0.52
CA GLY A 49 -9.65 -6.09 1.94
C GLY A 49 -9.33 -7.48 2.48
N ARG A 50 -9.02 -8.46 1.62
CA ARG A 50 -8.76 -9.83 2.04
C ARG A 50 -7.26 -10.07 2.24
N PRO A 51 -6.84 -10.72 3.35
CA PRO A 51 -5.43 -11.02 3.58
C PRO A 51 -4.89 -11.90 2.44
N SER A 52 -3.86 -11.42 1.74
CA SER A 52 -3.22 -12.18 0.67
C SER A 52 -1.78 -11.76 0.42
N HIS A 53 -0.92 -12.73 0.10
CA HIS A 53 0.41 -12.39 -0.43
C HIS A 53 0.28 -11.89 -1.87
N LYS A 54 1.09 -10.90 -2.24
CA LYS A 54 1.22 -10.41 -3.63
C LYS A 54 1.33 -11.57 -4.63
N VAL A 55 2.25 -12.50 -4.39
CA VAL A 55 2.53 -13.63 -5.29
C VAL A 55 1.33 -14.58 -5.39
N CYS A 56 0.59 -14.78 -4.30
CA CYS A 56 -0.59 -15.64 -4.31
C CYS A 56 -1.73 -15.01 -5.11
N LYS A 57 -1.94 -13.69 -4.98
CA LYS A 57 -2.93 -12.95 -5.76
C LYS A 57 -2.59 -12.97 -7.26
N GLU A 58 -1.33 -12.75 -7.61
CA GLU A 58 -0.85 -12.83 -9.01
C GLU A 58 -1.05 -14.24 -9.61
N LYS A 59 -0.80 -15.30 -8.83
CA LYS A 59 -1.03 -16.68 -9.27
C LYS A 59 -2.50 -17.05 -9.46
N ALA A 60 -3.41 -16.39 -8.74
CA ALA A 60 -4.85 -16.64 -8.84
C ALA A 60 -5.53 -15.81 -9.94
N ALA A 61 -4.85 -14.78 -10.46
CA ALA A 61 -5.35 -13.89 -11.50
C ALA A 61 -4.92 -14.29 -12.92
N GLY A 62 -4.17 -15.39 -13.07
CA GLY A 62 -3.79 -16.00 -14.35
C GLY A 62 -4.53 -17.29 -14.58
#